data_AF-A0A2V9ULR0-F1
#
_entry.id   AF-A0A2V9ULR0-F1
#
_cell.length_a   1.000
_cell.length_b   1.000
_cell.length_c   1.000
_cell.angle_alpha   90.00
_cell.angle_beta   90.00
_cell.angle_gamma   90.00
#
_symmetry.space_group_name_H-M   'P 1'
#
loop_
_entity.id
_entity.type
_entity.pdbx_description
1 polymer ?
#
loop_
_entity_poly.entity_id
_entity_poly.type
_entity_poly.pdbx_seq_one_letter_code
_entity_poly.pdbx_strand_id
1 'polypeptide(L)'
;MKRKTNASRVRSHAVFAGLALAIALVGASTSFTALAVPSKELFADITQEAGITWRQFSGESPDRFLIETMGGGVAFLDFDNDGVLDIFFVNGGETSSGKSPGPIKNALYRNLGNGKFENVATKAGVDHIDFYGMGVAVGDFDNDGFPDLYVTGFPTSAL
;
A
#
# COMPACT_ATOMS: atom_id res chain seq x y z
N MET A 1 27.76 -7.44 67.20
CA MET A 1 26.67 -7.44 68.21
C MET A 1 27.12 -6.70 69.46
N LYS A 2 26.67 -5.45 69.67
CA LYS A 2 26.32 -4.81 70.95
C LYS A 2 26.15 -3.30 70.74
N ARG A 3 24.92 -2.83 70.98
CA ARG A 3 24.44 -1.45 70.81
C ARG A 3 25.04 -0.53 71.88
N LYS A 4 25.38 0.70 71.48
CA LYS A 4 25.69 1.90 72.29
C LYS A 4 25.05 3.07 71.52
N THR A 5 24.46 4.13 72.07
CA THR A 5 24.36 4.65 73.44
C THR A 5 23.34 5.79 73.45
N ASN A 6 22.91 6.11 74.67
CA ASN A 6 22.06 7.19 75.16
C ASN A 6 22.06 8.56 74.46
N ALA A 7 20.91 9.21 74.60
CA ALA A 7 20.67 10.62 74.35
C ALA A 7 21.06 11.52 75.53
N SER A 8 21.53 12.75 75.24
CA SER A 8 21.31 13.98 76.03
C SER A 8 21.80 15.17 75.20
N ARG A 9 20.97 16.11 74.73
CA ARG A 9 20.28 17.24 75.40
C ARG A 9 20.99 18.58 75.07
N VAL A 10 20.15 19.60 74.86
CA VAL A 10 20.35 21.07 75.04
C VAL A 10 20.37 21.94 73.76
N ARG A 11 19.65 23.07 73.90
CA ARG A 11 19.06 24.02 72.93
C ARG A 11 19.93 25.26 72.67
N SER A 12 19.76 25.91 71.51
CA SER A 12 19.90 27.37 71.27
C SER A 12 19.58 27.67 69.79
N HIS A 13 18.42 28.26 69.41
CA HIS A 13 18.07 29.69 69.26
C HIS A 13 18.69 30.45 68.06
N ALA A 14 17.86 31.35 67.48
CA ALA A 14 18.06 32.29 66.35
C ALA A 14 17.95 31.69 64.93
N VAL A 15 16.79 31.79 64.26
CA VAL A 15 16.27 32.94 63.47
C VAL A 15 17.13 33.27 62.25
N PHE A 16 16.62 32.97 61.05
CA PHE A 16 16.69 33.86 59.89
C PHE A 16 15.47 33.64 58.99
N ALA A 17 14.75 34.74 58.77
CA ALA A 17 13.62 34.84 57.88
C ALA A 17 14.08 34.78 56.42
N GLY A 18 13.38 34.01 55.59
CA GLY A 18 13.53 34.00 54.15
C GLY A 18 12.15 33.91 53.51
N LEU A 19 11.63 35.07 53.13
CA LEU A 19 10.35 35.25 52.43
C LEU A 19 10.48 34.69 51.01
N ALA A 20 9.79 33.59 50.69
CA ALA A 20 9.62 33.14 49.31
C ALA A 20 8.19 33.48 48.87
N LEU A 21 8.06 34.57 48.14
CA LEU A 21 6.84 35.04 47.50
C LEU A 21 6.50 34.10 46.32
N ALA A 22 5.45 33.29 46.46
CA ALA A 22 4.93 32.50 45.35
C ALA A 22 4.09 33.40 44.43
N ILE A 23 4.62 33.75 43.26
CA ILE A 23 3.87 34.41 42.19
C ILE A 23 3.11 33.32 41.42
N ALA A 24 1.79 33.25 41.61
CA ALA A 24 0.92 32.43 40.78
C ALA A 24 0.68 33.18 39.45
N LEU A 25 1.42 32.81 38.40
CA LEU A 25 1.11 33.23 37.03
C LEU A 25 -0.03 32.34 36.52
N VAL A 26 -1.25 32.86 36.47
CA VAL A 26 -2.35 32.24 35.72
C VAL A 26 -2.11 32.55 34.24
N GLY A 27 -1.43 31.64 33.54
CA GLY A 27 -1.37 31.66 32.08
C GLY A 27 -2.72 31.24 31.53
N ALA A 28 -3.52 32.18 31.04
CA ALA A 28 -4.72 31.86 30.28
C ALA A 28 -4.30 31.33 28.91
N SER A 29 -4.20 30.01 28.78
CA SER A 29 -3.98 29.35 27.49
C SER A 29 -5.25 29.52 26.65
N THR A 30 -5.24 30.43 25.69
CA THR A 30 -6.28 30.46 24.66
C THR A 30 -6.08 29.25 23.74
N SER A 31 -6.84 28.19 23.98
CA SER A 31 -6.91 27.05 23.06
C SER A 31 -7.56 27.52 21.76
N PHE A 32 -6.78 27.61 20.69
CA PHE A 32 -7.31 27.74 19.34
C PHE A 32 -7.82 26.36 18.91
N THR A 33 -9.14 26.19 18.86
CA THR A 33 -9.75 25.04 18.19
C THR A 33 -9.74 25.35 16.69
N ALA A 34 -8.81 24.74 15.95
CA ALA A 34 -8.89 24.76 14.49
C ALA A 34 -10.18 24.02 14.07
N LEU A 35 -11.09 24.72 13.40
CA LEU A 35 -12.22 24.06 12.75
C LEU A 35 -11.67 23.23 11.59
N ALA A 36 -11.77 21.90 11.70
CA ALA A 36 -11.48 21.02 10.59
C ALA A 36 -12.48 21.30 9.46
N VAL A 37 -12.00 21.87 8.35
CA VAL A 37 -12.79 21.90 7.11
C VAL A 37 -12.83 20.46 6.61
N PRO A 38 -14.02 19.83 6.48
CA PRO A 38 -14.09 18.48 5.96
C PRO A 38 -13.50 18.46 4.55
N SER A 39 -12.48 17.64 4.34
CA SER A 39 -11.93 17.42 3.00
C SER A 39 -13.00 16.76 2.16
N LYS A 40 -13.37 17.39 1.05
CA LYS A 40 -14.22 16.77 0.05
C LYS A 40 -13.44 15.59 -0.55
N GLU A 41 -13.89 14.36 -0.30
CA GLU A 41 -13.36 13.17 -0.97
C GLU A 41 -13.45 13.37 -2.49
N LEU A 42 -12.31 13.33 -3.18
CA LEU A 42 -12.23 13.48 -4.64
C LEU A 42 -12.36 12.14 -5.37
N PHE A 43 -12.03 11.04 -4.67
CA PHE A 43 -12.02 9.69 -5.21
C PHE A 43 -12.75 8.76 -4.26
N ALA A 44 -13.37 7.73 -4.81
CA ALA A 44 -13.97 6.65 -4.07
C ALA A 44 -13.37 5.32 -4.55
N ASP A 45 -13.06 4.43 -3.61
CA ASP A 45 -12.74 3.05 -3.95
C ASP A 45 -14.04 2.33 -4.31
N ILE A 46 -14.16 1.98 -5.60
CA ILE A 46 -15.29 1.24 -6.14
C ILE A 46 -14.88 -0.17 -6.58
N THR A 47 -13.69 -0.69 -6.23
CA THR A 47 -13.19 -1.93 -6.85
C THR A 47 -14.11 -3.10 -6.56
N GLN A 48 -14.63 -3.21 -5.33
CA GLN A 48 -15.58 -4.25 -4.96
C GLN A 48 -16.90 -4.13 -5.73
N GLU A 49 -17.42 -2.92 -5.86
CA GLU A 49 -18.65 -2.63 -6.60
C GLU A 49 -18.47 -2.91 -8.09
N ALA A 50 -17.30 -2.60 -8.64
CA ALA A 50 -16.95 -2.82 -10.02
C ALA A 50 -16.65 -4.29 -10.34
N GLY A 51 -16.48 -5.16 -9.33
CA GLY A 51 -16.09 -6.56 -9.54
C GLY A 51 -14.59 -6.78 -9.74
N ILE A 52 -13.77 -5.75 -9.51
CA ILE A 52 -12.30 -5.82 -9.58
C ILE A 52 -11.76 -6.26 -8.22
N THR A 53 -11.25 -7.50 -8.17
CA THR A 53 -10.79 -8.16 -6.94
C THR A 53 -9.31 -8.55 -6.96
N TRP A 54 -8.66 -8.39 -8.12
CA TRP A 54 -7.26 -8.74 -8.31
C TRP A 54 -6.32 -7.96 -7.39
N ARG A 55 -5.20 -8.60 -7.04
CA ARG A 55 -4.13 -8.04 -6.22
C ARG A 55 -2.79 -8.34 -6.85
N GLN A 56 -1.97 -7.31 -6.96
CA GLN A 56 -0.59 -7.43 -7.37
C GLN A 56 0.24 -8.05 -6.23
N PHE A 57 1.21 -8.87 -6.60
CA PHE A 57 2.25 -9.36 -5.73
C PHE A 57 3.62 -9.05 -6.34
N SER A 58 4.41 -8.24 -5.63
CA SER A 58 5.73 -7.78 -6.10
C SER A 58 6.89 -8.69 -5.68
N GLY A 59 6.64 -9.87 -5.14
CA GLY A 59 7.72 -10.70 -4.61
C GLY A 59 8.38 -10.11 -3.36
N GLU A 60 7.64 -9.27 -2.61
CA GLU A 60 8.11 -8.62 -1.38
C GLU A 60 8.82 -9.62 -0.46
N SER A 61 10.03 -9.28 -0.06
CA SER A 61 10.88 -10.12 0.79
C SER A 61 11.73 -9.30 1.77
N PRO A 62 12.28 -9.94 2.82
CA PRO A 62 13.26 -9.29 3.69
C PRO A 62 14.55 -8.85 2.97
N ASP A 63 14.88 -9.49 1.85
CA ASP A 63 16.10 -9.22 1.07
C ASP A 63 15.99 -7.96 0.21
N ARG A 64 14.76 -7.51 -0.08
CA ARG A 64 14.45 -6.26 -0.81
C ARG A 64 15.17 -6.18 -2.16
N PHE A 65 15.03 -7.22 -2.98
CA PHE A 65 15.62 -7.22 -4.32
C PHE A 65 15.12 -6.02 -5.12
N LEU A 66 15.98 -5.48 -6.01
CA LEU A 66 15.61 -4.33 -6.84
C LEU A 66 14.32 -4.58 -7.63
N ILE A 67 14.12 -5.82 -8.09
CA ILE A 67 12.94 -6.21 -8.85
C ILE A 67 11.63 -6.07 -8.06
N GLU A 68 11.66 -6.15 -6.73
CA GLU A 68 10.47 -6.00 -5.88
C GLU A 68 9.91 -4.58 -5.89
N THR A 69 10.74 -3.60 -6.29
CA THR A 69 10.31 -2.21 -6.47
C THR A 69 9.60 -1.98 -7.81
N MET A 70 9.66 -2.95 -8.72
CA MET A 70 8.94 -2.91 -9.99
C MET A 70 7.48 -3.29 -9.75
N GLY A 71 6.60 -2.32 -9.96
CA GLY A 71 5.16 -2.57 -10.04
C GLY A 71 4.80 -3.39 -11.28
N GLY A 72 3.56 -3.88 -11.30
CA GLY A 72 2.97 -4.48 -12.49
C GLY A 72 2.51 -3.42 -13.50
N GLY A 73 2.38 -3.84 -14.75
CA GLY A 73 1.85 -3.06 -15.85
C GLY A 73 0.33 -3.12 -15.91
N VAL A 74 -0.27 -2.12 -16.56
CA VAL A 74 -1.70 -2.07 -16.85
C VAL A 74 -1.90 -1.62 -18.30
N ALA A 75 -2.89 -2.20 -18.97
CA ALA A 75 -3.31 -1.77 -20.30
C ALA A 75 -4.83 -1.66 -20.39
N PHE A 76 -5.29 -0.69 -21.18
CA PHE A 76 -6.65 -0.65 -21.71
C PHE A 76 -6.64 -1.16 -23.14
N LEU A 77 -7.57 -2.05 -23.47
CA LEU A 77 -7.70 -2.69 -24.78
C LEU A 77 -9.13 -3.15 -25.00
N ASP A 78 -9.57 -3.28 -26.24
CA ASP A 78 -10.84 -3.91 -26.61
C ASP A 78 -10.52 -5.34 -27.08
N PHE A 79 -10.45 -6.32 -26.16
CA PHE A 79 -9.88 -7.63 -26.48
C PHE A 79 -10.82 -8.51 -27.28
N ASP A 80 -12.12 -8.24 -27.26
CA ASP A 80 -13.14 -9.00 -27.97
C ASP A 80 -13.90 -8.22 -29.05
N ASN A 81 -13.40 -7.02 -29.39
CA ASN A 81 -13.92 -6.14 -30.43
C ASN A 81 -15.39 -5.75 -30.21
N ASP A 82 -15.81 -5.59 -28.95
CA ASP A 82 -17.17 -5.15 -28.61
C ASP A 82 -17.33 -3.62 -28.54
N GLY A 83 -16.24 -2.89 -28.77
CA GLY A 83 -16.19 -1.43 -28.82
C GLY A 83 -16.08 -0.77 -27.45
N VAL A 84 -15.90 -1.57 -26.38
CA VAL A 84 -15.74 -1.10 -25.01
C VAL A 84 -14.36 -1.49 -24.50
N LEU A 85 -13.65 -0.55 -23.87
CA LEU A 85 -12.32 -0.85 -23.33
C LEU A 85 -12.41 -1.72 -22.06
N ASP A 86 -11.66 -2.82 -22.10
CA ASP A 86 -11.33 -3.75 -21.03
C ASP A 86 -10.03 -3.35 -20.33
N ILE A 87 -9.66 -4.09 -19.28
CA ILE A 87 -8.47 -3.81 -18.48
C ILE A 87 -7.62 -5.07 -18.30
N PHE A 88 -6.36 -5.01 -18.70
CA PHE A 88 -5.38 -6.05 -18.41
C PHE A 88 -4.39 -5.59 -17.33
N PHE A 89 -4.11 -6.45 -16.36
CA PHE A 89 -3.15 -6.25 -15.28
C PHE A 89 -2.06 -7.32 -15.34
N VAL A 90 -0.81 -6.87 -15.33
CA VAL A 90 0.37 -7.72 -15.20
C VAL A 90 0.71 -7.88 -13.72
N ASN A 91 0.92 -9.12 -13.30
CA ASN A 91 1.41 -9.39 -11.96
C ASN A 91 2.93 -9.45 -11.92
N GLY A 92 3.49 -9.30 -10.73
CA GLY A 92 4.92 -9.53 -10.52
C GLY A 92 5.23 -11.02 -10.51
N GLY A 93 6.13 -11.42 -9.62
CA GLY A 93 6.55 -12.81 -9.50
C GLY A 93 7.12 -13.07 -8.11
N GLU A 94 7.44 -14.33 -7.87
CA GLU A 94 8.20 -14.71 -6.69
C GLU A 94 9.69 -14.40 -6.87
N THR A 95 10.36 -14.14 -5.75
CA THR A 95 11.82 -14.10 -5.68
C THR A 95 12.33 -15.36 -4.96
N SER A 96 13.64 -15.42 -4.68
CA SER A 96 14.22 -16.52 -3.91
C SER A 96 13.62 -16.64 -2.50
N SER A 97 13.24 -15.51 -1.90
CA SER A 97 12.73 -15.42 -0.53
C SER A 97 11.33 -14.77 -0.41
N GLY A 98 10.86 -14.08 -1.45
CA GLY A 98 9.51 -13.54 -1.54
C GLY A 98 8.55 -14.52 -2.20
N LYS A 99 7.65 -15.12 -1.41
CA LYS A 99 6.70 -16.15 -1.84
C LYS A 99 5.27 -15.66 -1.72
N SER A 100 4.47 -15.93 -2.74
CA SER A 100 3.05 -15.54 -2.75
C SER A 100 2.23 -16.48 -1.87
N PRO A 101 1.20 -16.00 -1.16
CA PRO A 101 0.27 -16.86 -0.42
C PRO A 101 -0.63 -17.72 -1.33
N GLY A 102 -0.63 -17.47 -2.64
CA GLY A 102 -1.41 -18.23 -3.63
C GLY A 102 -0.89 -18.04 -5.06
N PRO A 103 -1.59 -18.60 -6.06
CA PRO A 103 -1.17 -18.49 -7.46
C PRO A 103 -1.02 -17.02 -7.89
N ILE A 104 0.13 -16.71 -8.48
CA ILE A 104 0.39 -15.40 -9.10
C ILE A 104 -0.21 -15.44 -10.50
N LYS A 105 -1.19 -14.57 -10.73
CA LYS A 105 -1.89 -14.50 -12.00
C LYS A 105 -1.99 -13.07 -12.49
N ASN A 106 -1.86 -12.88 -13.79
CA ASN A 106 -2.36 -11.69 -14.46
C ASN A 106 -3.90 -11.66 -14.39
N ALA A 107 -4.50 -10.50 -14.66
CA ALA A 107 -5.95 -10.39 -14.78
C ALA A 107 -6.33 -9.69 -16.07
N LEU A 108 -7.40 -10.15 -16.69
CA LEU A 108 -8.08 -9.52 -17.81
C LEU A 108 -9.52 -9.32 -17.37
N TYR A 109 -9.91 -8.07 -17.18
CA TYR A 109 -11.24 -7.67 -16.76
C TYR A 109 -12.03 -7.22 -17.98
N ARG A 110 -12.98 -8.05 -18.42
CA ARG A 110 -13.94 -7.68 -19.44
C ARG A 110 -14.90 -6.63 -18.90
N ASN A 111 -15.09 -5.53 -19.61
CA ASN A 111 -16.04 -4.49 -19.28
C ASN A 111 -17.47 -4.92 -19.65
N LEU A 112 -18.34 -5.03 -18.66
CA LEU A 112 -19.75 -5.39 -18.86
C LEU A 112 -20.65 -4.15 -19.01
N GLY A 113 -20.05 -2.95 -19.08
CA GLY A 113 -20.74 -1.68 -19.00
C GLY A 113 -21.12 -1.29 -17.57
N ASN A 114 -21.62 -0.06 -17.41
CA ASN A 114 -22.10 0.49 -16.13
C ASN A 114 -21.11 0.35 -14.96
N GLY A 115 -19.80 0.41 -15.25
CA GLY A 115 -18.74 0.28 -14.26
C GLY A 115 -18.61 -1.11 -13.65
N LYS A 116 -19.09 -2.16 -14.34
CA LYS A 116 -18.96 -3.57 -13.91
C LYS A 116 -17.96 -4.31 -14.78
N PHE A 117 -17.19 -5.19 -14.16
CA PHE A 117 -16.16 -5.98 -14.81
C PHE A 117 -16.20 -7.44 -14.37
N GLU A 118 -15.81 -8.34 -15.27
CA GLU A 118 -15.65 -9.77 -15.01
C GLU A 118 -14.21 -10.19 -15.31
N ASN A 119 -13.56 -10.92 -14.40
CA ASN A 119 -12.24 -11.46 -14.67
C ASN A 119 -12.34 -12.69 -15.58
N VAL A 120 -11.85 -12.55 -16.82
CA VAL A 120 -11.87 -13.58 -17.87
C VAL A 120 -10.46 -14.09 -18.22
N ALA A 121 -9.42 -13.73 -17.46
CA ALA A 121 -8.01 -14.04 -17.78
C ALA A 121 -7.76 -15.52 -18.08
N THR A 122 -8.25 -16.42 -17.23
CA THR A 122 -8.08 -17.87 -17.40
C THR A 122 -8.79 -18.36 -18.66
N LYS A 123 -9.96 -17.80 -18.97
CA LYS A 123 -10.74 -18.17 -20.16
C LYS A 123 -10.06 -17.69 -21.44
N ALA A 124 -9.44 -16.52 -21.38
CA ALA A 124 -8.65 -15.94 -22.48
C ALA A 124 -7.24 -16.54 -22.59
N GLY A 125 -6.78 -17.33 -21.62
CA GLY A 125 -5.46 -17.96 -21.64
C GLY A 125 -4.29 -17.01 -21.31
N VAL A 126 -4.57 -15.85 -20.72
CA VAL A 126 -3.58 -14.80 -20.43
C VAL A 126 -3.31 -14.64 -18.93
N ASP A 127 -3.81 -15.54 -18.09
CA ASP A 127 -3.69 -15.45 -16.63
C ASP A 127 -2.30 -15.83 -16.10
N HIS A 128 -1.47 -16.51 -16.90
CA HIS A 128 -0.20 -17.05 -16.44
C HIS A 128 0.99 -16.61 -17.31
N ILE A 129 2.08 -16.25 -16.63
CA ILE A 129 3.42 -16.06 -17.20
C ILE A 129 4.44 -16.74 -16.27
N ASP A 130 5.47 -17.35 -16.85
CA ASP A 130 6.53 -18.10 -16.13
C ASP A 130 7.65 -17.21 -15.57
N PHE A 131 7.47 -15.89 -15.57
CA PHE A 131 8.48 -14.91 -15.22
C PHE A 131 7.90 -13.75 -14.41
N TYR A 132 8.76 -12.96 -13.78
CA TYR A 132 8.33 -11.78 -13.03
C TYR A 132 7.87 -10.70 -14.01
N GLY A 133 6.56 -10.43 -14.08
CA GLY A 133 5.99 -9.44 -14.98
C GLY A 133 6.22 -8.00 -14.50
N MET A 134 6.37 -7.07 -15.46
CA MET A 134 6.69 -5.66 -15.19
C MET A 134 5.77 -4.69 -15.94
N GLY A 135 5.72 -4.80 -17.27
CA GLY A 135 4.99 -3.86 -18.12
C GLY A 135 4.27 -4.58 -19.24
N VAL A 136 3.31 -3.90 -19.86
CA VAL A 136 2.55 -4.43 -21.01
C VAL A 136 2.46 -3.36 -22.10
N ALA A 137 2.55 -3.80 -23.35
CA ALA A 137 2.18 -3.04 -24.53
C ALA A 137 1.10 -3.79 -25.31
N VAL A 138 0.21 -3.05 -25.96
CA VAL A 138 -0.92 -3.59 -26.73
C VAL A 138 -0.77 -3.18 -28.18
N GLY A 139 -1.02 -4.12 -29.10
CA GLY A 139 -1.12 -3.85 -30.52
C GLY A 139 -1.54 -5.11 -31.28
N ASP A 140 -2.14 -4.95 -32.45
CA ASP A 140 -2.44 -6.04 -33.37
C ASP A 140 -1.15 -6.36 -34.16
N PHE A 141 -0.33 -7.28 -33.64
CA PHE A 141 1.01 -7.59 -34.14
C PHE A 141 0.97 -8.55 -35.31
N ASP A 142 0.06 -9.53 -35.29
CA ASP A 142 -0.08 -10.51 -36.35
C ASP A 142 -1.14 -10.14 -37.41
N ASN A 143 -1.82 -9.01 -37.22
CA ASN A 143 -2.81 -8.45 -38.14
C ASN A 143 -4.03 -9.36 -38.30
N ASP A 144 -4.44 -10.06 -37.23
CA ASP A 144 -5.67 -10.86 -37.18
C ASP A 144 -6.92 -10.03 -36.81
N GLY A 145 -6.72 -8.76 -36.43
CA GLY A 145 -7.76 -7.83 -36.05
C GLY A 145 -8.13 -7.87 -34.57
N PHE A 146 -7.40 -8.62 -33.75
CA PHE A 146 -7.51 -8.64 -32.29
C PHE A 146 -6.22 -8.05 -31.68
N PRO A 147 -6.31 -7.42 -30.48
CA PRO A 147 -5.12 -6.89 -29.83
C PRO A 147 -4.28 -7.99 -29.19
N ASP A 148 -2.98 -7.99 -29.48
CA ASP A 148 -1.97 -8.79 -28.79
C ASP A 148 -1.42 -8.07 -27.56
N LEU A 149 -0.84 -8.85 -26.65
CA LEU A 149 -0.24 -8.39 -25.40
C LEU A 149 1.26 -8.71 -25.36
N TYR A 150 2.10 -7.70 -25.52
CA TYR A 150 3.53 -7.87 -25.23
C TYR A 150 3.82 -7.57 -23.75
N VAL A 151 4.12 -8.61 -22.97
CA VAL A 151 4.41 -8.51 -21.54
C VAL A 151 5.91 -8.59 -21.29
N THR A 152 6.45 -7.51 -20.71
CA THR A 152 7.85 -7.42 -20.29
C THR A 152 8.06 -7.99 -18.90
N GLY A 153 9.26 -8.52 -18.65
CA GLY A 153 9.60 -9.06 -17.35
C GLY A 153 11.06 -9.51 -17.21
N PHE A 154 11.32 -10.24 -16.13
CA PHE A 154 12.61 -10.84 -15.83
C PHE A 154 12.49 -12.35 -15.56
N PRO A 155 13.37 -13.18 -16.13
CA PRO A 155 14.51 -12.82 -16.99
C PRO A 155 14.14 -12.63 -18.47
N THR A 156 12.86 -12.82 -18.83
CA THR A 156 12.39 -12.79 -20.21
C THR A 156 11.10 -11.96 -20.34
N SER A 157 10.67 -11.77 -21.58
CA SER A 157 9.38 -11.19 -21.96
C SER A 157 8.60 -12.18 -22.82
N ALA A 158 7.30 -11.96 -22.99
CA ALA A 158 6.41 -12.75 -23.85
C ALA A 158 5.59 -11.84 -24.76
N LEU A 159 5.31 -12.34 -25.96
CA LEU A 159 4.26 -11.87 -26.86
C LEU A 159 3.16 -12.93 -26.86
#